data_AF-A0A1Y2HYE9-F1
#
_entry.id   AF-A0A1Y2HYE9-F1
#
_cell.length_a   1.000
_cell.length_b   1.000
_cell.length_c   1.000
_cell.angle_alpha   90.00
_cell.angle_beta   90.00
_cell.angle_gamma   90.00
#
_symmetry.space_group_name_H-M   'P 1'
#
loop_
_entity.id
_entity.type
_entity.pdbx_description
1 polymer ?
#
loop_
_entity_poly.entity_id
_entity_poly.type
_entity_poly.pdbx_seq_one_letter_code
_entity_poly.pdbx_strand_id
1 'polypeptide(L)'
;MHSESLREVLLTQEGVIKGVVSDVKAGKAELLASALGLLVNFSLDFDKGRSLLVKLDVVPTMLHMVVGKSQHTQYCLHLLSVLVQNERGRDDLVSHRGIDHLIDLLPSTAAIDDENTEIIVEILEHASTDNRTNAKSPCLPYPPHTAC
;
A
#
# COMPACT_ATOMS: atom_id res chain seq x y z
N MET A 1 -21.54 4.60 -17.52
CA MET A 1 -22.18 5.44 -16.47
C MET A 1 -22.88 4.62 -15.38
N HIS A 2 -22.41 3.41 -15.00
CA HIS A 2 -23.06 2.60 -13.95
C HIS A 2 -22.13 2.21 -12.79
N SER A 3 -20.83 2.53 -12.86
CA SER A 3 -19.86 2.18 -11.80
C SER A 3 -19.88 3.17 -10.63
N GLU A 4 -20.09 4.46 -10.88
CA GLU A 4 -20.16 5.48 -9.83
C GLU A 4 -21.34 5.25 -8.88
N SER A 5 -22.51 4.86 -9.40
CA SER A 5 -23.69 4.62 -8.56
C SER A 5 -23.50 3.46 -7.58
N LEU A 6 -22.83 2.37 -7.98
CA LEU A 6 -22.51 1.26 -7.08
C LEU A 6 -21.48 1.64 -6.01
N ARG A 7 -20.47 2.45 -6.38
CA ARG A 7 -19.44 2.94 -5.43
C ARG A 7 -20.03 3.92 -4.42
N GLU A 8 -20.95 4.80 -4.83
CA GLU A 8 -21.70 5.67 -3.94
C GLU A 8 -22.65 4.89 -3.02
N VAL A 9 -23.32 3.85 -3.52
CA VAL A 9 -24.10 2.94 -2.68
C VAL A 9 -23.21 2.23 -1.65
N LEU A 10 -22.02 1.78 -2.04
CA LEU A 10 -21.05 1.20 -1.10
C LEU A 10 -20.56 2.20 -0.06
N LEU A 11 -20.42 3.49 -0.39
CA LEU A 11 -20.15 4.54 0.60
C LEU A 11 -21.31 4.72 1.59
N THR A 12 -22.56 4.71 1.12
CA THR A 12 -23.72 4.76 2.03
C THR A 12 -23.79 3.54 2.95
N GLN A 13 -23.08 2.47 2.60
CA GLN A 13 -22.86 1.30 3.44
C GLN A 13 -21.40 1.21 3.92
N GLU A 14 -20.87 2.29 4.52
CA GLU A 14 -19.54 2.31 5.16
C GLU A 14 -19.29 1.09 6.07
N GLY A 15 -20.35 0.51 6.66
CA GLY A 15 -20.31 -0.74 7.42
C GLY A 15 -19.83 -1.97 6.63
N VAL A 16 -20.16 -2.06 5.34
CA VAL A 16 -19.71 -3.17 4.47
C VAL A 16 -18.21 -3.08 4.23
N ILE A 17 -17.68 -1.90 3.85
CA ILE A 17 -16.24 -1.71 3.66
C ILE A 17 -15.48 -1.94 4.96
N LYS A 18 -16.01 -1.47 6.10
CA LYS A 18 -15.44 -1.76 7.43
C LYS A 18 -15.38 -3.26 7.72
N GLY A 19 -16.45 -3.99 7.42
CA GLY A 19 -16.49 -5.45 7.57
C GLY A 19 -15.44 -6.15 6.72
N VAL A 20 -15.33 -5.77 5.45
CA VAL A 20 -14.32 -6.32 4.53
C VAL A 20 -12.90 -6.02 5.03
N VAL A 21 -12.60 -4.80 5.45
CA VAL A 21 -11.28 -4.46 6.01
C VAL A 21 -11.00 -5.25 7.29
N SER A 22 -12.00 -5.44 8.15
CA SER A 22 -11.87 -6.26 9.35
C SER A 22 -11.55 -7.72 9.01
N ASP A 23 -12.17 -8.27 7.96
CA ASP A 23 -11.94 -9.64 7.51
C ASP A 23 -10.53 -9.81 6.90
N VAL A 24 -10.05 -8.80 6.16
CA VAL A 24 -8.67 -8.74 5.64
C VAL A 24 -7.67 -8.71 6.79
N LYS A 25 -7.88 -7.85 7.79
CA LYS A 25 -7.02 -7.76 8.99
C LYS A 25 -7.02 -9.06 9.81
N ALA A 26 -8.15 -9.75 9.86
CA ALA A 26 -8.26 -11.05 10.54
C ALA A 26 -7.61 -12.20 9.75
N GLY A 27 -7.15 -11.97 8.51
CA GLY A 27 -6.48 -12.98 7.71
C GLY A 27 -7.37 -14.15 7.32
N LYS A 28 -8.67 -13.93 7.10
CA LYS A 28 -9.61 -14.97 6.66
C LYS A 28 -9.23 -15.46 5.25
N ALA A 29 -8.37 -16.47 5.19
CA ALA A 29 -7.65 -16.90 3.99
C ALA A 29 -8.57 -17.22 2.79
N GLU A 30 -9.76 -17.79 3.03
CA GLU A 30 -10.67 -18.21 1.96
C GLU A 30 -11.25 -17.04 1.14
N LEU A 31 -11.35 -15.84 1.72
CA LEU A 31 -11.94 -14.67 1.06
C LEU A 31 -10.93 -13.55 0.81
N LEU A 32 -9.67 -13.74 1.20
CA LEU A 32 -8.68 -12.68 1.26
C LEU A 32 -8.38 -12.09 -0.13
N ALA A 33 -8.24 -12.92 -1.16
CA ALA A 33 -8.00 -12.45 -2.53
C ALA A 33 -9.19 -11.64 -3.06
N SER A 34 -10.42 -12.12 -2.86
CA SER A 34 -11.64 -11.41 -3.29
C SER A 34 -11.83 -10.11 -2.52
N ALA A 35 -11.54 -10.11 -1.21
CA ALA A 35 -11.60 -8.92 -0.38
C ALA A 35 -10.58 -7.86 -0.84
N LEU A 36 -9.33 -8.25 -1.06
CA LEU A 36 -8.30 -7.32 -1.55
C LEU A 36 -8.65 -6.79 -2.96
N GLY A 37 -9.10 -7.65 -3.87
CA GLY A 37 -9.55 -7.24 -5.20
C GLY A 37 -10.73 -6.26 -5.15
N LEU A 38 -11.68 -6.47 -4.23
CA LEU A 38 -12.76 -5.52 -3.98
C LEU A 38 -12.23 -4.17 -3.49
N LEU A 39 -11.28 -4.16 -2.55
CA LEU A 39 -10.69 -2.92 -2.02
C LEU A 39 -9.90 -2.15 -3.07
N VAL A 40 -9.16 -2.85 -3.95
CA VAL A 40 -8.48 -2.24 -5.11
C VAL A 40 -9.52 -1.59 -6.02
N ASN A 41 -10.53 -2.34 -6.46
CA ASN A 41 -11.57 -1.82 -7.35
C ASN A 41 -12.40 -0.68 -6.73
N PHE A 42 -12.56 -0.69 -5.41
CA PHE A 42 -13.26 0.36 -4.66
C PHE A 42 -12.45 1.67 -4.59
N SER A 43 -11.12 1.57 -4.58
CA SER A 43 -10.21 2.70 -4.45
C SER A 43 -9.67 3.22 -5.79
N LEU A 44 -9.70 2.41 -6.84
CA LEU A 44 -9.33 2.76 -8.21
C LEU A 44 -10.27 3.85 -8.73
N ASP A 45 -9.74 5.04 -9.03
CA ASP A 45 -10.51 6.23 -9.47
C ASP A 45 -11.52 6.79 -8.46
N PHE A 46 -11.33 6.54 -7.16
CA PHE A 46 -12.24 7.05 -6.15
C PHE A 46 -11.55 7.58 -4.89
N ASP A 47 -11.35 8.90 -4.83
CA ASP A 47 -10.66 9.58 -3.73
C ASP A 47 -11.30 9.37 -2.37
N LYS A 48 -12.64 9.36 -2.30
CA LYS A 48 -13.36 9.09 -1.05
C LYS A 48 -13.10 7.65 -0.58
N GLY A 49 -13.00 6.71 -1.52
CA GLY A 49 -12.65 5.32 -1.23
C GLY A 49 -11.23 5.21 -0.69
N ARG A 50 -10.25 5.79 -1.37
CA ARG A 50 -8.85 5.87 -0.89
C ARG A 50 -8.78 6.45 0.52
N SER A 51 -9.41 7.59 0.73
CA SER A 51 -9.43 8.28 2.03
C SER A 51 -10.09 7.45 3.12
N LEU A 52 -11.16 6.71 2.81
CA LEU A 52 -11.80 5.79 3.76
C LEU A 52 -10.87 4.63 4.13
N LEU A 53 -10.21 4.02 3.16
CA LEU A 53 -9.29 2.90 3.42
C LEU A 53 -8.08 3.34 4.25
N VAL A 54 -7.52 4.51 3.99
CA VAL A 54 -6.44 5.07 4.84
C VAL A 54 -6.95 5.33 6.26
N LYS A 55 -8.18 5.86 6.43
CA LYS A 55 -8.80 6.01 7.77
C LYS A 55 -9.06 4.69 8.50
N LEU A 56 -9.10 3.58 7.78
CA LEU A 56 -9.30 2.24 8.33
C LEU A 56 -7.97 1.51 8.56
N ASP A 57 -6.83 2.20 8.56
CA ASP A 57 -5.48 1.66 8.79
C ASP A 57 -5.15 0.47 7.86
N VAL A 58 -5.49 0.60 6.59
CA VAL A 58 -5.21 -0.45 5.58
C VAL A 58 -3.72 -0.49 5.23
N VAL A 59 -3.03 0.65 5.16
CA VAL A 59 -1.59 0.75 4.79
C VAL A 59 -0.69 -0.15 5.66
N PRO A 60 -0.70 -0.05 7.02
CA PRO A 60 0.15 -0.92 7.84
C PRO A 60 -0.22 -2.40 7.70
N THR A 61 -1.49 -2.71 7.46
CA THR A 61 -1.96 -4.08 7.23
C THR A 61 -1.35 -4.64 5.94
N MET A 62 -1.35 -3.87 4.85
CA MET A 62 -0.76 -4.30 3.58
C MET A 62 0.75 -4.47 3.69
N LEU A 63 1.45 -3.54 4.35
CA LEU A 63 2.89 -3.66 4.58
C LEU A 63 3.24 -4.96 5.30
N HIS A 64 2.48 -5.33 6.35
CA HIS A 64 2.70 -6.58 7.07
C HIS A 64 2.50 -7.82 6.18
N MET A 65 1.45 -7.81 5.34
CA MET A 65 1.11 -8.95 4.48
C MET A 65 2.11 -9.18 3.33
N VAL A 66 2.72 -8.10 2.82
CA VAL A 66 3.72 -8.14 1.75
C VAL A 66 5.03 -8.78 2.22
N VAL A 67 5.45 -8.53 3.47
CA VAL A 67 6.68 -9.12 4.05
C VAL A 67 6.59 -10.65 4.17
N GLY A 68 5.38 -11.19 4.35
CA GLY A 68 5.15 -12.63 4.47
C GLY A 68 5.33 -13.45 3.19
N LYS A 69 5.62 -12.82 2.03
CA LYS A 69 5.70 -13.48 0.71
C LYS A 69 4.50 -14.39 0.42
N SER A 70 3.30 -13.91 0.75
CA SER A 70 2.07 -14.66 0.49
C SER A 70 1.72 -14.62 -1.00
N GLN A 71 0.87 -15.56 -1.44
CA GLN A 71 0.22 -15.51 -2.77
C GLN A 71 -0.62 -14.22 -2.99
N HIS A 72 -0.81 -13.40 -1.95
CA HIS A 72 -1.55 -12.15 -2.00
C HIS A 72 -0.65 -10.90 -2.06
N THR A 73 0.67 -11.08 -2.15
CA THR A 73 1.65 -9.99 -2.18
C THR A 73 1.31 -8.98 -3.28
N GLN A 74 1.02 -9.45 -4.49
CA GLN A 74 0.65 -8.60 -5.63
C GLN A 74 -0.60 -7.74 -5.35
N TYR A 75 -1.65 -8.33 -4.77
CA TYR A 75 -2.86 -7.59 -4.40
C TYR A 75 -2.60 -6.51 -3.35
N CYS A 76 -1.72 -6.80 -2.38
CA CYS A 76 -1.35 -5.84 -1.34
C CYS A 76 -0.52 -4.69 -1.93
N LEU A 77 0.40 -4.99 -2.85
CA LEU A 77 1.19 -3.98 -3.55
C LEU A 77 0.31 -3.11 -4.45
N HIS A 78 -0.61 -3.67 -5.23
CA HIS A 78 -1.57 -2.87 -6.01
C HIS A 78 -2.45 -1.99 -5.12
N LEU A 79 -2.91 -2.50 -3.97
CA LEU A 79 -3.70 -1.66 -3.07
C LEU A 79 -2.85 -0.52 -2.52
N LEU A 80 -1.59 -0.79 -2.12
CA LEU A 80 -0.66 0.27 -1.71
C LEU A 80 -0.42 1.29 -2.82
N SER A 81 -0.20 0.89 -4.06
CA SER A 81 0.02 1.82 -5.18
C SER A 81 -1.17 2.74 -5.41
N VAL A 82 -2.39 2.22 -5.30
CA VAL A 82 -3.61 3.05 -5.37
C VAL A 82 -3.73 3.98 -4.17
N LEU A 83 -3.39 3.53 -2.95
CA LEU A 83 -3.52 4.36 -1.74
C LEU A 83 -2.52 5.52 -1.71
N VAL A 84 -1.29 5.35 -2.21
CA VAL A 84 -0.26 6.41 -2.22
C VAL A 84 -0.49 7.50 -3.27
N GLN A 85 -1.46 7.33 -4.16
CA GLN A 85 -1.95 8.44 -4.98
C GLN A 85 -2.63 9.52 -4.14
N ASN A 86 -3.08 9.18 -2.92
CA ASN A 86 -3.60 10.13 -1.93
C ASN A 86 -2.50 10.59 -0.94
N GLU A 87 -2.44 11.89 -0.64
CA GLU A 87 -1.45 12.49 0.29
C GLU A 87 -1.44 11.79 1.65
N ARG A 88 -2.62 11.53 2.23
CA ARG A 88 -2.73 10.84 3.51
C ARG A 88 -2.19 9.41 3.43
N GLY A 89 -2.36 8.74 2.30
CA GLY A 89 -1.79 7.41 2.08
C GLY A 89 -0.26 7.43 2.02
N ARG A 90 0.33 8.47 1.43
CA ARG A 90 1.78 8.69 1.44
C ARG A 90 2.31 8.95 2.85
N ASP A 91 1.65 9.85 3.59
CA ASP A 91 2.02 10.17 4.96
C ASP A 91 1.97 8.93 5.86
N ASP A 92 0.93 8.11 5.71
CA ASP A 92 0.76 6.86 6.46
C ASP A 92 1.84 5.84 6.10
N LEU A 93 2.18 5.71 4.82
CA LEU A 93 3.28 4.86 4.35
C LEU A 93 4.60 5.26 5.00
N VAL A 94 4.93 6.55 5.01
CA VAL A 94 6.17 7.06 5.63
C VAL A 94 6.17 6.82 7.13
N SER A 95 5.05 7.14 7.80
CA SER A 95 4.89 7.00 9.25
C SER A 95 5.09 5.56 9.72
N HIS A 96 4.79 4.59 8.86
CA HIS A 96 4.95 3.16 9.12
C HIS A 96 6.24 2.55 8.55
N ARG A 97 7.25 3.38 8.23
CA ARG A 97 8.52 2.94 7.61
C ARG A 97 8.31 2.08 6.35
N GLY A 98 7.22 2.35 5.62
CA GLY A 98 6.86 1.59 4.42
C GLY A 98 7.90 1.69 3.32
N ILE A 99 8.58 2.84 3.19
CA ILE A 99 9.69 3.03 2.25
C ILE A 99 10.81 2.03 2.52
N ASP A 100 11.26 1.91 3.77
CA ASP A 100 12.32 0.97 4.17
C ASP A 100 11.89 -0.48 3.85
N HIS A 101 10.67 -0.86 4.22
CA HIS A 101 10.14 -2.20 3.93
C HIS A 101 10.08 -2.53 2.43
N LEU A 102 9.72 -1.55 1.60
CA LEU A 102 9.62 -1.73 0.16
C LEU A 102 11.01 -1.83 -0.50
N ILE A 103 11.99 -1.04 -0.02
CA ILE A 103 13.39 -1.16 -0.46
C ILE A 103 13.95 -2.53 -0.10
N ASP A 104 13.69 -3.03 1.10
CA ASP A 104 14.13 -4.36 1.55
C ASP A 104 13.48 -5.50 0.75
N LEU A 105 12.31 -5.25 0.14
CA LEU A 105 11.59 -6.23 -0.67
C LEU A 105 12.13 -6.32 -2.11
N LEU A 106 12.69 -5.25 -2.67
CA LEU A 106 13.17 -5.18 -4.05
C LEU A 106 14.12 -6.33 -4.45
N PRO A 107 15.12 -6.73 -3.64
CA PRO A 107 16.00 -7.84 -4.01
C PRO A 107 15.27 -9.18 -4.15
N SER A 108 14.16 -9.36 -3.41
CA SER A 108 13.36 -10.58 -3.47
C SER A 108 12.45 -10.64 -4.70
N THR A 109 12.04 -9.49 -5.25
CA THR A 109 11.16 -9.41 -6.43
C THR A 109 11.94 -9.24 -7.73
N ALA A 110 13.09 -8.56 -7.70
CA ALA A 110 13.94 -8.31 -8.86
C ALA A 110 14.58 -9.58 -9.44
N ALA A 111 14.65 -10.66 -8.66
CA ALA A 111 15.19 -11.94 -9.13
C ALA A 111 14.30 -12.64 -10.19
N ILE A 112 13.07 -12.16 -10.43
CA ILE A 112 12.04 -12.87 -11.21
C ILE A 112 11.48 -12.05 -12.39
N ASP A 113 11.98 -10.84 -12.70
CA ASP A 113 11.33 -9.94 -13.69
C ASP A 113 9.83 -9.77 -13.38
N ASP A 114 9.57 -9.54 -12.09
CA ASP A 114 8.25 -9.62 -11.49
C ASP A 114 7.55 -8.26 -11.58
N GLU A 115 6.30 -8.25 -12.04
CA GLU A 115 5.36 -7.11 -12.04
C GLU A 115 5.34 -6.40 -10.67
N ASN A 116 5.58 -7.14 -9.59
CA ASN A 116 5.72 -6.58 -8.24
C ASN A 116 6.85 -5.55 -8.12
N THR A 117 7.98 -5.72 -8.84
CA THR A 117 9.09 -4.77 -8.82
C THR A 117 8.68 -3.43 -9.40
N GLU A 118 7.94 -3.45 -10.51
CA GLU A 118 7.41 -2.22 -11.14
C GLU A 118 6.45 -1.49 -10.19
N ILE A 119 5.54 -2.23 -9.55
CA ILE A 119 4.60 -1.66 -8.57
C ILE A 119 5.34 -1.06 -7.36
N ILE A 120 6.38 -1.74 -6.86
CA ILE A 120 7.18 -1.20 -5.74
C ILE A 120 7.86 0.11 -6.14
N VAL A 121 8.46 0.17 -7.34
CA VAL A 121 9.09 1.40 -7.83
C VAL A 121 8.04 2.51 -7.98
N GLU A 122 6.87 2.22 -8.55
CA GLU A 122 5.76 3.18 -8.64
C GLU A 122 5.37 3.72 -7.26
N ILE A 123 5.23 2.86 -6.25
CA ILE A 123 4.91 3.28 -4.87
C ILE A 123 5.99 4.21 -4.33
N LEU A 124 7.26 3.88 -4.52
CA LEU A 124 8.39 4.66 -4.03
C LEU A 124 8.49 6.03 -4.73
N GLU A 125 8.19 6.09 -6.02
CA GLU A 125 8.13 7.35 -6.79
C GLU A 125 7.04 8.27 -6.24
N HIS A 126 5.82 7.74 -6.06
CA HIS A 126 4.71 8.50 -5.46
C HIS A 126 5.02 8.93 -4.03
N ALA A 127 5.64 8.07 -3.23
CA ALA A 127 6.06 8.42 -1.87
C ALA A 127 7.18 9.48 -1.87
N SER A 128 7.89 9.70 -2.98
CA SER A 128 8.99 10.66 -3.07
C SER A 128 8.59 12.02 -3.62
N THR A 129 7.52 12.09 -4.43
CA THR A 129 7.12 13.32 -5.16
C THR A 129 6.61 14.46 -4.28
N ASP A 130 6.19 14.21 -3.03
CA ASP A 130 5.63 15.26 -2.14
C ASP A 130 6.32 15.39 -0.75
N ASN A 131 7.33 14.58 -0.45
CA ASN A 131 7.80 14.47 0.92
C ASN A 131 8.96 15.43 1.29
N ARG A 132 8.59 16.62 1.78
CA ARG A 132 9.47 17.45 2.64
C ARG A 132 9.88 16.72 3.95
N THR A 133 9.17 15.67 4.32
CA THR A 133 9.38 14.84 5.53
C THR A 133 10.38 13.69 5.30
N ASN A 134 10.46 13.09 4.11
CA ASN A 134 11.47 12.07 3.77
C ASN A 134 12.90 12.64 3.81
N ALA A 135 13.06 13.95 3.52
CA ALA A 135 14.33 14.66 3.60
C ALA A 135 14.84 14.88 5.05
N LYS A 136 14.08 14.49 6.09
CA LYS A 136 14.47 14.64 7.50
C LYS A 136 15.02 13.37 8.13
N SER A 137 15.08 12.25 7.41
CA SER A 137 15.90 11.12 7.86
C SER A 137 17.37 11.57 7.81
N PRO A 138 18.10 11.56 8.94
CA PRO A 138 19.49 11.98 8.93
C PRO A 138 20.25 10.99 8.07
N CYS A 139 20.88 11.49 7.00
CA CYS A 139 21.92 10.77 6.28
C CYS A 139 22.89 10.22 7.32
N LEU A 140 22.86 8.91 7.56
CA LEU A 140 23.90 8.25 8.33
C LEU A 140 25.21 8.55 7.61
N PRO A 141 26.22 9.12 8.29
CA PRO A 141 27.51 9.36 7.68
C PRO A 141 28.07 8.00 7.26
N TYR A 142 28.34 7.84 5.97
CA TYR A 142 29.14 6.74 5.45
C TYR A 142 30.41 6.59 6.32
N PRO A 143 30.76 5.37 6.77
CA PRO A 143 32.03 5.19 7.46
C PRO A 143 33.16 5.54 6.48
N PRO A 144 34.16 6.32 6.91
CA PRO A 144 35.27 6.67 6.04
C PRO A 144 36.01 5.39 5.65
N HIS A 145 36.22 5.20 4.35
CA HIS A 145 37.21 4.24 3.87
C HIS A 145 38.58 4.63 4.45
N THR A 146 38.96 4.00 5.55
CA THR A 146 40.36 3.97 5.98
C THR A 146 41.09 3.03 5.02
N ALA A 147 41.70 3.63 4.01
CA ALA A 147 42.85 3.05 3.34
C ALA A 147 44.01 2.98 4.35
N CYS A 148 44.45 1.76 4.65
CA CYS A 148 45.78 1.42 5.14
C CYS A 148 46.19 0.13 4.45
#